data_AF-A0A1Q2CBG4-F1
#
_entry.id   AF-A0A1Q2CBG4-F1
#
_cell.length_a   1.000
_cell.length_b   1.000
_cell.length_c   1.000
_cell.angle_alpha   90.00
_cell.angle_beta   90.00
_cell.angle_gamma   90.00
#
_symmetry.space_group_name_H-M   'P 1'
#
loop_
_entity.id
_entity.type
_entity.pdbx_description
1 polymer ?
#
loop_
_entity_poly.entity_id
_entity_poly.type
_entity_poly.pdbx_seq_one_letter_code
_entity_poly.pdbx_strand_id
1 'polypeptide(L)'
;MDERQELNAGKASMIVLGLVAMVALGVLAWEYITTKDVTNTWAIVTLLGTGGLFLLLTRMIGGAEAPKTFLGKELPTESTAEAKAERRRAYAIDAGLFAIAMAALSVVGLSMGDAEAVTPAFLKGTTGYVVGGAIGLIGGFAIYYGFNYLVGESASRSVEKKLARYESE
;
A
#
# COMPACT_ATOMS: atom_id res chain seq x y z
N MET A 1 6.21 28.70 3.32
CA MET A 1 5.88 27.47 2.59
C MET A 1 4.39 27.29 2.72
N ASP A 2 3.67 27.07 1.63
CA ASP A 2 2.21 27.06 1.63
C ASP A 2 1.71 25.79 2.35
N GLU A 3 0.73 25.89 3.23
CA GLU A 3 0.23 24.77 4.07
C GLU A 3 -0.17 23.53 3.24
N ARG A 4 -0.60 23.77 2.00
CA ARG A 4 -0.90 22.73 0.99
C ARG A 4 0.34 21.99 0.49
N GLN A 5 1.49 22.64 0.40
CA GLN A 5 2.75 22.02 -0.02
C GLN A 5 3.31 21.10 1.07
N GLU A 6 3.17 21.48 2.35
CA GLU A 6 3.55 20.62 3.48
C GLU A 6 2.70 19.36 3.55
N LEU A 7 1.39 19.48 3.35
CA LEU A 7 0.46 18.35 3.27
C LEU A 7 0.77 17.41 2.09
N ASN A 8 1.08 17.96 0.92
CA ASN A 8 1.43 17.15 -0.25
C ASN A 8 2.79 16.46 -0.09
N ALA A 9 3.78 17.12 0.51
CA ALA A 9 5.07 16.51 0.83
C ALA A 9 4.91 15.39 1.88
N GLY A 10 4.02 15.58 2.86
CA GLY A 10 3.62 14.56 3.82
C GLY A 10 3.00 13.33 3.17
N LYS A 11 2.07 13.53 2.22
CA LYS A 11 1.44 12.42 1.47
C LYS A 11 2.45 11.68 0.57
N ALA A 12 3.32 12.43 -0.12
CA ALA A 12 4.36 11.84 -0.94
C ALA A 12 5.36 11.01 -0.11
N SER A 13 5.77 11.50 1.06
CA SER A 13 6.68 10.76 1.95
C SER A 13 6.07 9.47 2.51
N MET A 14 4.75 9.45 2.79
CA MET A 14 4.05 8.22 3.17
C MET A 14 4.03 7.17 2.06
N ILE A 15 3.81 7.58 0.81
CA ILE A 15 3.86 6.68 -0.35
C ILE A 15 5.27 6.10 -0.51
N VAL A 16 6.30 6.95 -0.39
CA VAL A 16 7.70 6.51 -0.48
C VAL A 16 8.04 5.53 0.64
N LEU A 17 7.66 5.81 1.89
CA LEU A 17 7.88 4.89 3.00
C LEU A 17 7.17 3.54 2.81
N GLY A 18 5.92 3.57 2.31
CA GLY A 18 5.18 2.35 1.96
C GLY A 18 5.90 1.53 0.90
N LEU A 19 6.44 2.19 -0.13
CA LEU A 19 7.18 1.53 -1.20
C LEU A 19 8.51 0.93 -0.70
N VAL A 20 9.24 1.65 0.15
CA VAL A 20 10.46 1.14 0.79
C VAL A 20 10.17 -0.08 1.67
N ALA A 21 9.07 -0.05 2.44
CA ALA A 21 8.65 -1.21 3.23
C ALA A 21 8.31 -2.42 2.35
N MET A 22 7.59 -2.21 1.24
CA MET A 22 7.27 -3.29 0.29
C MET A 22 8.51 -3.91 -0.34
N VAL A 23 9.51 -3.09 -0.72
CA VAL A 23 10.78 -3.58 -1.25
C VAL A 23 11.54 -4.40 -0.19
N ALA A 24 11.63 -3.89 1.04
CA ALA A 24 12.29 -4.59 2.13
C ALA A 24 11.61 -5.94 2.44
N LEU A 25 10.28 -5.99 2.44
CA LEU A 25 9.51 -7.24 2.53
C LEU A 25 9.82 -8.20 1.38
N GLY A 26 9.88 -7.67 0.15
CA GLY A 26 10.21 -8.47 -1.03
C GLY A 26 11.59 -9.12 -0.94
N VAL A 27 12.59 -8.38 -0.44
CA VAL A 27 13.95 -8.89 -0.22
C VAL A 27 13.95 -10.02 0.82
N LEU A 28 13.25 -9.85 1.95
CA LEU A 28 13.16 -10.88 2.99
C LEU A 28 12.40 -12.11 2.51
N ALA A 29 11.31 -11.93 1.76
CA ALA A 29 10.54 -13.01 1.18
C ALA A 29 11.37 -13.80 0.15
N TRP A 30 12.13 -13.10 -0.69
CA TRP A 30 13.04 -13.72 -1.65
C TRP A 30 14.13 -14.55 -0.96
N GLU A 31 14.77 -13.96 0.05
CA GLU A 31 15.78 -14.65 0.87
C GLU A 31 15.17 -15.91 1.48
N TYR A 32 14.03 -15.79 2.15
CA TYR A 32 13.35 -16.92 2.76
C TYR A 32 12.99 -18.03 1.76
N ILE A 33 12.53 -17.68 0.56
CA ILE A 33 12.18 -18.68 -0.46
C ILE A 33 13.42 -19.45 -0.91
N THR A 34 14.57 -18.77 -1.04
CA THR A 34 15.80 -19.33 -1.61
C THR A 34 16.66 -20.06 -0.59
N THR A 35 16.78 -19.55 0.64
CA THR A 35 17.67 -20.10 1.67
C THR A 35 16.92 -20.76 2.83
N LYS A 36 15.60 -20.56 2.94
CA LYS A 36 14.78 -20.92 4.11
C LYS A 36 15.14 -20.21 5.40
N ASP A 37 16.01 -19.20 5.32
CA ASP A 37 16.43 -18.35 6.42
C ASP A 37 16.12 -16.87 6.11
N VAL A 38 16.02 -16.07 7.17
CA VAL A 38 15.83 -14.61 7.08
C VAL A 38 16.98 -13.95 7.83
N THR A 39 18.08 -13.67 7.12
CA THR A 39 19.32 -13.17 7.72
C THR A 39 19.64 -11.73 7.32
N ASN A 40 18.91 -11.15 6.37
CA ASN A 40 19.11 -9.77 5.95
C ASN A 40 18.61 -8.77 7.02
N THR A 41 19.44 -8.57 8.03
CA THR A 41 19.22 -7.64 9.15
C THR A 41 18.89 -6.23 8.68
N TRP A 42 19.47 -5.78 7.56
CA TRP A 42 19.20 -4.44 7.03
C TRP A 42 17.76 -4.29 6.54
N ALA A 43 17.23 -5.28 5.82
CA ALA A 43 15.83 -5.24 5.40
C ALA A 43 14.85 -5.33 6.60
N ILE A 44 15.20 -6.07 7.65
CA ILE A 44 14.43 -6.08 8.92
C ILE A 44 14.46 -4.70 9.59
N VAL A 45 15.64 -4.09 9.73
CA VAL A 45 15.80 -2.75 10.32
C VAL A 45 15.07 -1.70 9.50
N THR A 46 15.13 -1.78 8.17
CA THR A 46 14.37 -0.90 7.27
C THR A 46 12.87 -1.05 7.48
N LEU A 47 12.34 -2.26 7.68
CA LEU A 47 10.93 -2.47 7.99
C LEU A 47 10.51 -1.87 9.32
N LEU A 48 11.31 -2.08 10.36
CA LEU A 48 11.05 -1.51 11.68
C LEU A 48 11.12 0.03 11.65
N GLY A 49 12.14 0.58 10.98
CA GLY A 49 12.35 2.01 10.83
C GLY A 49 11.26 2.69 10.00
N THR A 50 10.86 2.09 8.87
CA THR A 50 9.76 2.61 8.04
C THR A 50 8.42 2.55 8.75
N GLY A 51 8.13 1.47 9.49
CA GLY A 51 6.93 1.38 10.34
C GLY A 51 6.91 2.45 11.44
N GLY A 52 8.04 2.69 12.10
CA GLY A 52 8.18 3.76 13.10
C GLY A 52 8.00 5.17 12.52
N LEU A 53 8.62 5.44 11.37
CA LEU A 53 8.48 6.72 10.65
C LEU A 53 7.05 6.93 10.14
N PHE A 54 6.39 5.88 9.67
CA PHE A 54 4.99 5.93 9.25
C PHE A 54 4.07 6.35 10.41
N LEU A 55 4.26 5.77 11.60
CA LEU A 55 3.51 6.15 12.81
C LEU A 55 3.78 7.61 13.23
N LEU A 56 5.02 8.06 13.14
CA LEU A 56 5.37 9.45 13.46
C LEU A 56 4.76 10.43 12.47
N LEU A 57 4.86 10.16 11.17
CA LEU A 57 4.33 11.03 10.12
C LEU A 57 2.81 11.07 10.12
N THR A 58 2.13 9.94 10.31
CA THR A 58 0.67 9.91 10.47
C THR A 58 0.22 10.70 11.69
N ARG A 59 0.99 10.70 12.79
CA ARG A 59 0.70 11.51 13.99
C ARG A 59 0.98 13.00 13.79
N MET A 60 2.01 13.35 13.01
CA MET A 60 2.41 14.75 12.79
C MET A 60 1.58 15.45 11.71
N ILE A 61 1.23 14.76 10.63
CA ILE A 61 0.52 15.32 9.47
C ILE A 61 -1.00 15.12 9.59
N GLY A 62 -1.44 14.19 10.45
CA GLY A 62 -2.83 13.77 10.60
C GLY A 62 -3.75 14.80 11.27
N GLY A 63 -4.06 15.89 10.56
CA GLY A 63 -5.43 16.40 10.57
C GLY A 63 -6.39 15.26 10.25
N ALA A 64 -7.61 15.26 10.82
CA ALA A 64 -8.56 14.21 10.46
C ALA A 64 -9.10 14.58 9.08
N GLU A 65 -8.47 14.05 8.04
CA GLU A 65 -8.94 14.19 6.67
C GLU A 65 -9.86 13.00 6.34
N ALA A 66 -10.92 13.28 5.59
CA ALA A 66 -11.75 12.23 5.03
C ALA A 66 -10.91 11.31 4.13
N PRO A 67 -11.17 9.98 4.13
CA PRO A 67 -10.51 9.08 3.21
C PRO A 67 -10.81 9.52 1.76
N LYS A 68 -9.83 9.38 0.88
CA LYS A 68 -9.95 9.76 -0.53
C LYS A 68 -9.64 8.55 -1.42
N THR A 69 -10.31 8.48 -2.56
CA THR A 69 -9.95 7.56 -3.65
C THR A 69 -8.59 7.94 -4.25
N PHE A 70 -8.02 7.05 -5.06
CA PHE A 70 -6.79 7.34 -5.81
C PHE A 70 -6.88 8.61 -6.68
N LEU A 71 -8.08 8.92 -7.21
CA LEU A 71 -8.34 10.13 -8.00
C LEU A 71 -8.60 11.38 -7.15
N GLY A 72 -8.45 11.29 -5.82
CA GLY A 72 -8.64 12.40 -4.89
C GLY A 72 -10.08 12.72 -4.53
N LYS A 73 -11.07 11.95 -5.04
CA LYS A 73 -12.48 12.07 -4.60
C LYS A 73 -12.59 11.69 -3.12
N GLU A 74 -13.16 12.59 -2.31
CA GLU A 74 -13.49 12.32 -0.91
C GLU A 74 -14.57 11.26 -0.78
N LEU A 75 -14.38 10.37 0.19
CA LEU A 75 -15.27 9.27 0.53
C LEU A 75 -16.09 9.62 1.77
N PRO A 76 -17.33 9.12 1.88
CA PRO A 76 -18.18 9.39 3.03
C PRO A 76 -17.52 8.86 4.32
N THR A 77 -17.54 9.66 5.38
CA THR A 77 -16.93 9.33 6.69
C THR A 77 -17.91 8.74 7.69
N GLU A 78 -19.19 8.74 7.35
CA GLU A 78 -20.28 8.23 8.17
C GLU A 78 -20.11 6.74 8.51
N SER A 79 -20.65 6.34 9.65
CA SER A 79 -20.60 4.97 10.14
C SER A 79 -21.74 4.07 9.60
N THR A 80 -22.59 4.60 8.71
CA THR A 80 -23.70 3.90 8.05
C THR A 80 -23.21 2.72 7.20
N ALA A 81 -24.06 1.72 7.01
CA ALA A 81 -23.73 0.52 6.22
C ALA A 81 -23.46 0.87 4.75
N GLU A 82 -24.23 1.82 4.19
CA GLU A 82 -24.08 2.30 2.81
C GLU A 82 -22.75 3.02 2.60
N ALA A 83 -22.37 3.94 3.50
CA ALA A 83 -21.09 4.64 3.44
C ALA A 83 -19.90 3.66 3.53
N LYS A 84 -19.98 2.66 4.43
CA LYS A 84 -18.97 1.59 4.53
C LYS A 84 -18.87 0.76 3.26
N ALA A 85 -20.00 0.45 2.61
CA ALA A 85 -20.01 -0.29 1.36
C ALA A 85 -19.38 0.52 0.23
N GLU A 86 -19.68 1.83 0.13
CA GLU A 86 -19.05 2.73 -0.84
C GLU A 86 -17.52 2.79 -0.64
N ARG A 87 -17.06 2.97 0.61
CA ARG A 87 -15.62 2.96 0.94
C ARG A 87 -14.93 1.66 0.55
N ARG A 88 -15.49 0.51 0.93
CA ARG A 88 -14.94 -0.82 0.57
C ARG A 88 -14.84 -1.01 -0.94
N ARG A 89 -15.88 -0.58 -1.67
CA ARG A 89 -15.87 -0.64 -3.14
C ARG A 89 -14.77 0.24 -3.72
N ALA A 90 -14.61 1.47 -3.21
CA ALA A 90 -13.53 2.35 -3.62
C ALA A 90 -12.14 1.74 -3.35
N TYR A 91 -11.93 1.17 -2.15
CA TYR A 91 -10.67 0.50 -1.82
C TYR A 91 -10.36 -0.68 -2.73
N ALA A 92 -11.38 -1.47 -3.10
CA ALA A 92 -11.24 -2.59 -4.03
C ALA A 92 -10.90 -2.11 -5.45
N ILE A 93 -11.54 -1.04 -5.92
CA ILE A 93 -11.25 -0.45 -7.23
C ILE A 93 -9.80 0.07 -7.27
N ASP A 94 -9.40 0.84 -6.24
CA ASP A 94 -8.05 1.39 -6.15
C ASP A 94 -7.00 0.27 -6.09
N ALA A 95 -7.26 -0.81 -5.34
CA ALA A 95 -6.40 -1.99 -5.29
C ALA A 95 -6.32 -2.75 -6.61
N GLY A 96 -7.44 -2.87 -7.34
CA GLY A 96 -7.48 -3.47 -8.66
C GLY A 96 -6.63 -2.69 -9.66
N LEU A 97 -6.81 -1.37 -9.70
CA LEU A 97 -6.04 -0.48 -10.58
C LEU A 97 -4.54 -0.56 -10.27
N PHE A 98 -4.17 -0.51 -8.99
CA PHE A 98 -2.77 -0.62 -8.57
C PHE A 98 -2.17 -1.98 -8.95
N ALA A 99 -2.88 -3.08 -8.67
CA ALA A 99 -2.42 -4.43 -9.01
C ALA A 99 -2.20 -4.60 -10.52
N ILE A 100 -3.13 -4.11 -11.35
CA ILE A 100 -3.01 -4.13 -12.81
C ILE A 100 -1.81 -3.28 -13.27
N ALA A 101 -1.65 -2.07 -12.74
CA ALA A 101 -0.52 -1.20 -13.09
C ALA A 101 0.82 -1.86 -12.74
N MET A 102 0.92 -2.47 -11.55
CA MET A 102 2.11 -3.20 -11.13
C MET A 102 2.38 -4.42 -12.01
N ALA A 103 1.35 -5.19 -12.36
CA ALA A 103 1.51 -6.33 -13.27
C ALA A 103 2.01 -5.88 -14.66
N ALA A 104 1.47 -4.79 -15.20
CA ALA A 104 1.93 -4.22 -16.47
C ALA A 104 3.40 -3.78 -16.38
N LEU A 105 3.80 -3.10 -15.30
CA LEU A 105 5.19 -2.72 -15.05
C LEU A 105 6.11 -3.94 -14.91
N SER A 106 5.66 -5.00 -14.25
CA SER A 106 6.43 -6.26 -14.14
C SER A 106 6.65 -6.90 -15.51
N VAL A 107 5.63 -6.93 -16.37
CA VAL A 107 5.78 -7.44 -17.75
C VAL A 107 6.78 -6.60 -18.54
N VAL A 108 6.69 -5.27 -18.47
CA VAL A 108 7.64 -4.36 -19.12
C VAL A 108 9.06 -4.58 -18.59
N GLY A 109 9.24 -4.63 -17.27
CA GLY A 109 10.53 -4.87 -16.64
C GLY A 109 11.17 -6.19 -17.05
N LEU A 110 10.37 -7.27 -17.10
CA LEU A 110 10.83 -8.58 -17.59
C LEU A 110 11.16 -8.56 -19.08
N SER A 111 10.46 -7.76 -19.90
CA SER A 111 10.76 -7.63 -21.33
C SER A 111 12.03 -6.84 -21.63
N MET A 112 12.45 -5.97 -20.72
CA MET A 112 13.65 -5.13 -20.86
C MET A 112 14.89 -5.71 -20.17
N GLY A 113 14.72 -6.63 -19.23
CA GLY A 113 15.80 -7.22 -18.42
C GLY A 113 16.06 -8.70 -18.75
N ASP A 114 17.11 -9.26 -18.15
CA ASP A 114 17.36 -10.70 -18.19
C ASP A 114 16.37 -11.42 -17.26
N ALA A 115 15.19 -11.73 -17.80
CA ALA A 115 14.11 -12.41 -17.08
C ALA A 115 14.54 -13.75 -16.46
N GLU A 116 15.53 -14.44 -17.05
CA GLU A 116 16.01 -15.72 -16.54
C GLU A 116 16.86 -15.58 -15.27
N ALA A 117 17.51 -14.43 -15.08
CA ALA A 117 18.33 -14.13 -13.91
C ALA A 117 17.50 -13.78 -12.66
N VAL A 118 16.30 -13.25 -12.83
CA VAL A 118 15.44 -12.76 -11.73
C VAL A 118 14.21 -13.64 -11.46
N THR A 119 13.93 -14.63 -12.31
CA THR A 119 12.78 -15.53 -12.13
C THR A 119 13.20 -16.81 -11.41
N PRO A 120 12.55 -17.19 -10.28
CA PRO A 120 12.79 -18.46 -9.62
C PRO A 120 12.69 -19.65 -10.57
N ALA A 121 13.52 -20.68 -10.35
CA ALA A 121 13.54 -21.87 -11.20
C ALA A 121 12.15 -22.54 -11.38
N PHE A 122 11.31 -22.53 -10.33
CA PHE A 122 9.96 -23.10 -10.38
C PHE A 122 8.93 -22.25 -11.15
N LEU A 123 9.25 -21.00 -11.48
CA LEU A 123 8.44 -20.09 -12.30
C LEU A 123 9.00 -19.91 -13.72
N LYS A 124 10.05 -20.65 -14.10
CA LYS A 124 10.59 -20.60 -15.46
C LYS A 124 9.63 -21.22 -16.47
N GLY A 125 9.63 -20.65 -17.67
CA GLY A 125 8.74 -21.05 -18.77
C GLY A 125 7.37 -20.36 -18.73
N THR A 126 6.64 -20.44 -19.86
CA THR A 126 5.39 -19.68 -20.07
C THR A 126 4.36 -19.89 -18.97
N THR A 127 4.14 -21.15 -18.54
CA THR A 127 3.20 -21.48 -17.46
C THR A 127 3.62 -20.86 -16.13
N GLY A 128 4.92 -20.87 -15.81
CA GLY A 128 5.45 -20.27 -14.59
C GLY A 128 5.28 -18.75 -14.56
N TYR A 129 5.50 -18.07 -15.70
CA TYR A 129 5.23 -16.63 -15.83
C TYR A 129 3.75 -16.30 -15.65
N VAL A 130 2.84 -17.09 -16.23
CA VAL A 130 1.39 -16.89 -16.05
C VAL A 130 0.98 -17.06 -14.59
N VAL A 131 1.47 -18.12 -13.93
CA VAL A 131 1.18 -18.39 -12.52
C VAL A 131 1.79 -17.31 -11.61
N GLY A 132 3.04 -16.92 -11.85
CA GLY A 132 3.71 -15.85 -11.10
C GLY A 132 3.00 -14.50 -11.25
N GLY A 133 2.56 -14.17 -12.46
CA GLY A 133 1.77 -12.97 -12.74
C GLY A 133 0.40 -12.98 -12.03
N ALA A 134 -0.29 -14.13 -12.04
CA ALA A 134 -1.55 -14.29 -11.31
C ALA A 134 -1.38 -14.15 -9.79
N ILE A 135 -0.33 -14.77 -9.23
CA ILE A 135 0.02 -14.61 -7.81
C ILE A 135 0.35 -13.15 -7.49
N GLY A 136 1.12 -12.49 -8.35
CA GLY A 136 1.46 -11.07 -8.20
C GLY A 136 0.22 -10.16 -8.22
N LEU A 137 -0.72 -10.41 -9.13
CA LEU A 137 -1.99 -9.68 -9.21
C LEU A 137 -2.85 -9.88 -7.96
N ILE A 138 -3.07 -11.12 -7.54
CA ILE A 138 -3.91 -11.45 -6.38
C ILE A 138 -3.25 -10.94 -5.09
N GLY A 139 -1.95 -11.18 -4.93
CA GLY A 139 -1.18 -10.73 -3.77
C GLY A 139 -1.12 -9.21 -3.69
N GLY A 140 -0.80 -8.53 -4.79
CA GLY A 140 -0.78 -7.07 -4.87
C GLY A 140 -2.14 -6.46 -4.55
N PHE A 141 -3.21 -7.04 -5.11
CA PHE A 141 -4.59 -6.63 -4.79
C PHE A 141 -4.90 -6.78 -3.30
N ALA A 142 -4.65 -7.97 -2.72
CA ALA A 142 -4.99 -8.25 -1.33
C ALA A 142 -4.24 -7.34 -0.35
N ILE A 143 -2.94 -7.11 -0.58
CA ILE A 143 -2.11 -6.24 0.25
C ILE A 143 -2.61 -4.79 0.15
N TYR A 144 -2.79 -4.27 -1.06
CA TYR A 144 -3.18 -2.87 -1.25
C TYR A 144 -4.61 -2.59 -0.77
N TYR A 145 -5.52 -3.54 -0.99
CA TYR A 145 -6.87 -3.48 -0.44
C TYR A 145 -6.84 -3.44 1.10
N GLY A 146 -6.07 -4.33 1.72
CA GLY A 146 -5.91 -4.36 3.18
C GLY A 146 -5.36 -3.06 3.73
N PHE A 147 -4.35 -2.49 3.06
CA PHE A 147 -3.78 -1.19 3.44
C PHE A 147 -4.81 -0.06 3.34
N ASN A 148 -5.49 0.08 2.19
CA ASN A 148 -6.53 1.09 1.99
C ASN A 148 -7.69 0.95 2.98
N TYR A 149 -8.08 -0.28 3.29
CA TYR A 149 -9.11 -0.56 4.28
C TYR A 149 -8.69 -0.10 5.67
N LEU A 150 -7.50 -0.48 6.13
CA LEU A 150 -7.02 -0.14 7.48
C LEU A 150 -6.81 1.37 7.65
N VAL A 151 -6.14 2.00 6.69
CA VAL A 151 -5.85 3.44 6.72
C VAL A 151 -7.15 4.23 6.55
N GLY A 152 -7.97 3.87 5.58
CA GLY A 152 -9.21 4.57 5.25
C GLY A 152 -10.26 4.50 6.37
N GLU A 153 -10.43 3.34 7.01
CA GLU A 153 -11.33 3.21 8.16
C GLU A 153 -10.79 3.94 9.40
N SER A 154 -9.48 3.94 9.61
CA SER A 154 -8.86 4.73 10.69
C SER A 154 -9.10 6.23 10.50
N ALA A 155 -8.91 6.72 9.27
CA ALA A 155 -9.16 8.11 8.91
C ALA A 155 -10.64 8.48 9.09
N SER A 156 -11.57 7.66 8.59
CA SER A 156 -13.01 7.84 8.76
C SER A 156 -13.40 8.01 10.24
N ARG A 157 -12.92 7.12 11.11
CA ARG A 157 -13.18 7.18 12.55
C ARG A 157 -12.56 8.41 13.23
N SER A 158 -11.38 8.83 12.75
CA SER A 158 -10.72 10.04 13.26
C SER A 158 -11.55 11.29 12.96
N VAL A 159 -12.11 11.38 11.75
CA VAL A 159 -13.00 12.49 11.34
C VAL A 159 -14.28 12.48 12.17
N GLU A 160 -14.93 11.34 12.30
CA GLU A 160 -16.16 11.19 13.09
C GLU A 160 -15.94 11.63 14.55
N LYS A 161 -14.81 11.22 15.16
CA LYS A 161 -14.44 11.66 16.52
C LYS A 161 -14.20 13.16 16.63
N LYS A 162 -13.65 13.81 15.60
CA LYS A 162 -13.45 15.27 15.62
C LYS A 162 -14.78 16.01 15.46
N LEU A 163 -15.63 15.56 14.53
CA LEU A 163 -16.97 16.14 14.34
C LEU A 163 -17.81 16.06 15.61
N ALA A 164 -17.83 14.89 16.27
CA ALA A 164 -18.56 14.69 17.52
C ALA A 164 -18.06 15.60 18.67
N ARG A 165 -16.77 15.99 18.68
CA ARG A 165 -16.26 16.96 19.66
C ARG A 165 -16.77 18.37 19.40
N TYR A 166 -16.79 18.80 18.14
CA TYR A 166 -17.31 20.12 17.77
C TYR A 166 -18.81 20.25 18.00
N GLU A 167 -19.58 19.16 17.87
CA GLU A 167 -21.03 19.16 18.17
C GLU A 167 -21.33 19.16 19.67
N SER A 168 -20.35 18.83 20.52
CA SER A 168 -20.49 18.79 21.98
C SER A 168 -20.04 20.06 22.70
N GLU A 169 -19.42 21.00 21.98
CA GLU A 169 -19.00 22.33 22.45
C GLU A 169 -20.04 23.40 22.11
#